data_AF-A0A2P5D3X7-F1
#
_entry.id   AF-A0A2P5D3X7-F1
#
_cell.length_a   1.000
_cell.length_b   1.000
_cell.length_c   1.000
_cell.angle_alpha   90.00
_cell.angle_beta   90.00
_cell.angle_gamma   90.00
#
_symmetry.space_group_name_H-M   'P 1'
#
loop_
_entity.id
_entity.type
_entity.pdbx_description
1 polymer ?
#
loop_
_entity_poly.entity_id
_entity_poly.type
_entity_poly.pdbx_seq_one_letter_code
_entity_poly.pdbx_strand_id
1 'polypeptide(L)'
;MSSALNNFKESRRQIIEMLKKANLDRRKQLDIQRIRLDIQRRSLVFEERKEENKILFLDLNSISNPNVRDFFRVEQARIIRKRAQQQQQQEPSSATNVFGQYFDNIRGSETAPPKD
;
A
#
# COMPACT_ATOMS: atom_id res chain seq x y z
N MET A 1 10.87 53.37 25.02
CA MET A 1 11.35 52.58 23.87
C MET A 1 11.38 51.05 24.09
N SER A 2 11.50 50.55 25.33
CA SER A 2 11.59 49.10 25.62
C SER A 2 10.34 48.27 25.26
N SER A 3 9.13 48.81 25.48
CA SER A 3 7.86 48.09 25.22
C SER A 3 7.62 47.80 23.73
N ALA A 4 7.86 48.77 22.84
CA ALA A 4 7.69 48.58 21.40
C ALA A 4 8.63 47.52 20.83
N LEU A 5 9.89 47.49 21.30
CA LEU A 5 10.88 46.49 20.89
C LEU A 5 10.50 45.08 21.37
N ASN A 6 9.94 44.96 22.57
CA ASN A 6 9.48 43.67 23.11
C ASN A 6 8.25 43.15 22.33
N ASN A 7 7.29 44.02 22.03
CA ASN A 7 6.13 43.68 21.20
C ASN A 7 6.56 43.20 19.80
N PHE A 8 7.55 43.88 19.20
CA PHE A 8 8.09 43.47 17.90
C PHE A 8 8.76 42.09 17.94
N LYS A 9 9.56 41.82 18.98
CA LYS A 9 10.20 40.50 19.17
C LYS A 9 9.17 39.38 19.33
N GLU A 10 8.11 39.64 20.08
CA GLU A 10 7.05 38.67 20.31
C GLU A 10 6.22 38.41 19.05
N SER A 11 5.83 39.47 18.34
CA SER A 11 5.13 39.36 17.05
C SER A 11 5.97 38.59 16.02
N ARG A 12 7.28 38.84 15.96
CA ARG A 12 8.20 38.05 15.11
C ARG A 12 8.21 36.57 15.47
N ARG A 13 8.27 36.23 16.76
CA ARG A 13 8.20 34.82 17.21
C ARG A 13 6.89 34.17 16.78
N GLN A 14 5.77 34.85 17.00
CA GLN A 14 4.46 34.37 16.60
C GLN A 14 4.38 34.11 15.09
N ILE A 15 4.89 35.03 14.25
CA ILE A 15 4.94 34.84 12.80
C ILE A 15 5.79 33.61 12.43
N ILE A 16 6.95 33.43 13.05
CA ILE A 16 7.81 32.26 12.79
C ILE A 16 7.09 30.96 13.15
N GLU A 17 6.42 30.90 14.30
CA GLU A 17 5.68 29.70 14.73
C GLU A 17 4.46 29.43 13.83
N MET A 18 3.73 30.47 13.42
CA MET A 18 2.65 30.31 12.43
C MET A 18 3.17 29.77 11.10
N LEU A 19 4.31 30.26 10.62
CA LEU A 19 4.91 29.78 9.37
C LEU A 19 5.39 28.33 9.48
N LYS A 20 6.00 27.93 10.62
CA LYS A 20 6.37 26.53 10.87
C LYS A 20 5.15 25.63 10.88
N LYS A 21 4.10 26.03 11.62
CA LYS A 21 2.84 25.28 11.69
C LYS A 21 2.20 25.13 10.30
N ALA A 22 2.08 26.23 9.55
CA ALA A 22 1.51 26.20 8.21
C ALA A 22 2.29 25.29 7.24
N ASN A 23 3.63 25.26 7.36
CA ASN A 23 4.44 24.33 6.58
C ASN A 23 4.24 22.87 6.98
N LEU A 24 4.15 22.58 8.28
CA LEU A 24 3.85 21.22 8.77
C LEU A 24 2.47 20.75 8.32
N ASP A 25 1.46 21.60 8.43
CA ASP A 25 0.09 21.29 8.03
C ASP A 25 0.00 21.02 6.51
N ARG A 26 0.68 21.85 5.70
CA ARG A 26 0.78 21.62 4.25
C ARG A 26 1.44 20.28 3.92
N ARG A 27 2.53 19.93 4.59
CA ARG A 27 3.21 18.63 4.39
C ARG A 27 2.28 17.47 4.72
N LYS A 28 1.64 17.49 5.90
CA LYS A 28 0.65 16.48 6.29
C LYS A 28 -0.48 16.35 5.28
N GLN A 29 -0.98 17.46 4.76
CA GLN A 29 -2.05 17.45 3.77
C GLN A 29 -1.62 16.76 2.47
N LEU A 30 -0.41 17.05 1.99
CA LEU A 30 0.15 16.40 0.80
C LEU A 30 0.36 14.90 1.02
N ASP A 31 0.86 14.50 2.20
CA ASP A 31 1.05 13.09 2.54
C ASP A 31 -0.29 12.34 2.60
N ILE A 32 -1.31 12.93 3.23
CA ILE A 32 -2.67 12.38 3.26
C ILE A 32 -3.23 12.22 1.83
N GLN A 33 -3.02 13.20 0.95
CA GLN A 33 -3.47 13.10 -0.44
C GLN A 33 -2.77 11.97 -1.18
N ARG A 34 -1.45 11.82 -1.00
CA ARG A 34 -0.68 10.70 -1.59
C ARG A 34 -1.19 9.35 -1.11
N ILE A 35 -1.40 9.19 0.19
CA ILE A 35 -1.92 7.96 0.79
C ILE A 35 -3.32 7.64 0.25
N ARG A 36 -4.22 8.63 0.16
CA ARG A 36 -5.56 8.44 -0.41
C ARG A 36 -5.52 7.95 -1.85
N LEU A 37 -4.66 8.54 -2.68
CA LEU A 37 -4.50 8.12 -4.08
C LEU A 37 -3.92 6.71 -4.20
N ASP A 38 -3.02 6.31 -3.30
CA ASP A 38 -2.49 4.94 -3.29
C ASP A 38 -3.56 3.93 -2.85
N ILE A 39 -4.33 4.23 -1.81
CA ILE A 39 -5.46 3.40 -1.36
C ILE A 39 -6.49 3.23 -2.49
N GLN A 40 -6.86 4.30 -3.17
CA GLN A 40 -7.82 4.23 -4.28
C GLN A 40 -7.30 3.35 -5.41
N ARG A 41 -6.02 3.49 -5.78
CA ARG A 41 -5.40 2.64 -6.81
C ARG A 41 -5.39 1.17 -6.40
N ARG A 42 -4.97 0.86 -5.16
CA ARG A 42 -4.97 -0.51 -4.64
C ARG A 42 -6.38 -1.10 -4.56
N SER A 43 -7.37 -0.30 -4.17
CA SER A 43 -8.77 -0.72 -4.11
C SER A 43 -9.32 -1.11 -5.48
N LEU A 44 -8.98 -0.34 -6.53
CA LEU A 44 -9.40 -0.66 -7.89
C LEU A 44 -8.78 -1.99 -8.36
N VAL A 45 -7.48 -2.17 -8.12
CA VAL A 45 -6.78 -3.43 -8.45
C VAL A 45 -7.36 -4.61 -7.66
N PHE A 46 -7.73 -4.39 -6.39
CA PHE A 46 -8.35 -5.42 -5.58
C PHE A 46 -9.72 -5.85 -6.12
N GLU A 47 -10.60 -4.90 -6.45
CA GLU A 47 -11.92 -5.22 -7.00
C GLU A 47 -11.82 -5.90 -8.37
N GLU A 48 -10.88 -5.47 -9.23
CA GLU A 48 -10.60 -6.14 -10.50
C GLU A 48 -10.18 -7.61 -10.27
N ARG A 49 -9.23 -7.85 -9.36
CA ARG A 49 -8.78 -9.22 -9.03
C ARG A 49 -9.89 -10.07 -8.44
N LYS A 50 -10.78 -9.47 -7.64
CA LYS A 50 -11.92 -10.16 -7.04
C LYS A 50 -12.90 -10.62 -8.11
N GLU A 51 -13.21 -9.78 -9.10
CA GLU A 51 -14.10 -10.16 -10.20
C GLU A 51 -13.47 -11.23 -11.10
N GLU A 52 -12.19 -11.07 -11.44
CA GLU A 52 -11.45 -12.11 -12.16
C GLU A 52 -11.42 -13.45 -11.41
N ASN A 53 -11.30 -13.43 -10.08
CA ASN A 53 -11.32 -14.65 -9.28
C ASN A 53 -12.67 -15.36 -9.35
N LYS A 54 -13.80 -14.64 -9.41
CA LYS A 54 -15.11 -15.27 -9.59
C LYS A 54 -15.16 -16.08 -10.90
N ILE A 55 -14.60 -15.52 -11.97
CA ILE A 55 -14.52 -16.20 -13.27
C ILE A 55 -13.57 -17.40 -13.21
N LEU A 56 -12.41 -17.26 -12.57
CA LEU A 56 -11.43 -18.34 -12.43
C LEU A 56 -11.94 -19.53 -11.60
N PHE A 57 -12.70 -19.26 -10.54
CA PHE A 57 -13.24 -20.30 -9.66
C PHE A 57 -14.61 -20.82 -10.09
N LEU A 58 -15.16 -20.34 -11.21
CA LEU A 58 -16.39 -20.87 -11.78
C LEU A 58 -16.15 -22.29 -12.30
N ASP A 59 -16.93 -23.25 -11.79
CA ASP A 59 -16.93 -24.61 -12.32
C ASP A 59 -17.65 -24.65 -13.68
N LEU A 60 -16.88 -24.82 -14.75
CA LEU A 60 -17.39 -24.88 -16.11
C LEU A 60 -18.31 -26.08 -16.35
N ASN A 61 -18.17 -27.17 -15.59
CA ASN A 61 -19.01 -28.36 -15.76
C ASN A 61 -20.44 -28.13 -15.24
N SER A 62 -20.61 -27.17 -14.34
CA SER A 62 -21.94 -26.75 -13.87
C SER A 62 -22.75 -25.95 -14.90
N ILE A 63 -22.13 -25.54 -16.02
CA ILE A 63 -22.76 -24.73 -17.07
C ILE A 63 -23.34 -25.64 -18.15
N SER A 64 -24.68 -25.68 -18.23
CA SER A 64 -25.41 -26.50 -19.21
C SER A 64 -25.26 -26.01 -20.65
N ASN A 65 -25.21 -24.69 -20.87
CA ASN A 65 -25.12 -24.13 -22.22
C ASN A 65 -23.66 -24.18 -22.72
N PRO A 66 -23.37 -24.92 -23.82
CA PRO A 66 -22.00 -25.08 -24.32
C PRO A 66 -21.35 -23.76 -24.75
N ASN A 67 -22.11 -22.83 -25.34
CA ASN A 67 -21.57 -21.55 -25.79
C ASN A 67 -21.15 -20.67 -24.60
N VAL A 68 -21.95 -20.67 -23.53
CA VAL A 68 -21.63 -19.94 -22.30
C VAL A 68 -20.41 -20.55 -21.60
N ARG A 69 -20.34 -21.89 -21.59
CA ARG A 69 -19.19 -22.62 -21.03
C ARG A 69 -17.90 -22.31 -21.77
N ASP A 70 -17.92 -22.31 -23.10
CA ASP A 70 -16.75 -21.99 -23.92
C ASP A 70 -16.31 -20.53 -23.77
N PHE A 71 -17.27 -19.59 -23.65
CA PHE A 71 -16.97 -18.20 -23.32
C PHE A 71 -16.18 -18.09 -22.00
N PHE A 72 -16.65 -18.70 -20.92
CA PHE A 72 -15.94 -18.66 -19.64
C PHE A 72 -14.61 -19.39 -19.67
N ARG A 73 -14.48 -20.47 -20.46
CA ARG A 73 -13.19 -21.14 -20.68
C ARG A 73 -12.16 -20.21 -21.30
N VAL A 74 -12.56 -19.45 -22.32
CA VAL A 74 -11.69 -18.45 -22.97
C VAL A 74 -11.33 -17.34 -22.00
N GLU A 75 -12.30 -16.84 -21.21
CA GLU A 75 -12.06 -15.80 -20.21
C GLU A 75 -11.10 -16.26 -19.10
N GLN A 76 -11.22 -17.49 -18.59
CA GLN A 76 -10.27 -18.06 -17.63
C GLN A 76 -8.85 -18.07 -18.21
N ALA A 77 -8.68 -18.52 -19.45
CA ALA A 77 -7.37 -18.51 -20.12
C ALA A 77 -6.82 -17.08 -20.31
N ARG A 78 -7.68 -16.12 -20.67
CA ARG A 78 -7.31 -14.70 -20.81
C ARG A 78 -6.80 -14.12 -19.49
N ILE A 79 -7.51 -14.38 -18.39
CA ILE A 79 -7.14 -13.91 -17.04
C ILE A 79 -5.80 -14.51 -16.59
N ILE A 80 -5.59 -15.82 -16.78
CA ILE A 80 -4.32 -16.49 -16.44
C ILE A 80 -3.14 -15.83 -17.18
N ARG A 81 -3.29 -15.61 -18.50
CA ARG A 81 -2.25 -14.96 -19.31
C ARG A 81 -1.96 -13.53 -18.85
N LYS A 82 -3.02 -12.75 -18.58
CA LYS A 82 -2.90 -11.38 -18.06
C LYS A 82 -2.11 -11.35 -16.75
N ARG A 83 -2.41 -12.26 -15.81
CA ARG A 83 -1.71 -12.35 -14.52
C ARG A 83 -0.25 -12.77 -14.66
N ALA A 84 0.05 -13.71 -15.56
CA ALA A 84 1.43 -14.11 -15.84
C ALA A 84 2.27 -12.92 -16.35
N GLN A 85 1.71 -12.09 -17.23
CA GLN A 85 2.38 -10.88 -17.72
C GLN A 85 2.58 -9.84 -16.62
N GLN A 86 1.59 -9.64 -15.75
CA GLN A 86 1.70 -8.71 -14.61
C GLN A 86 2.78 -9.15 -13.60
N GLN A 87 2.94 -10.46 -13.37
CA GLN A 87 3.98 -11.00 -12.49
C GLN A 87 5.39 -10.82 -13.08
N GLN A 88 5.55 -10.89 -14.41
CA GLN A 88 6.83 -10.65 -15.08
C GLN A 88 7.21 -9.17 -15.13
N GLN A 89 6.23 -8.26 -15.13
CA GLN A 89 6.48 -6.80 -15.08
C GLN A 89 6.74 -6.29 -13.65
N GLN A 90 6.40 -7.07 -12.63
CA GLN A 90 6.91 -6.86 -11.28
C GLN A 90 8.33 -7.44 -11.21
N GLU A 91 9.32 -6.68 -11.69
CA GLU A 91 10.70 -6.76 -11.18
C GLU A 91 10.64 -6.92 -9.65
N PRO A 92 11.56 -7.64 -9.00
CA PRO A 92 11.63 -7.70 -7.54
C PRO A 92 11.95 -6.29 -7.04
N SER A 93 10.94 -5.45 -6.91
CA SER A 93 11.01 -4.23 -6.15
C SER A 93 11.52 -4.70 -4.81
N SER A 94 12.73 -4.28 -4.45
CA SER A 94 13.32 -4.49 -3.16
C SER A 94 12.32 -3.94 -2.15
N ALA A 95 11.38 -4.78 -1.74
CA ALA A 95 10.56 -4.55 -0.58
C ALA A 95 11.57 -4.61 0.53
N THR A 96 12.14 -3.44 0.85
CA THR A 96 12.72 -3.20 2.16
C THR A 96 11.70 -3.78 3.12
N ASN A 97 12.06 -4.91 3.73
CA ASN A 97 11.25 -5.69 4.66
C ASN A 97 11.00 -4.82 5.90
N VAL A 98 10.17 -3.78 5.78
CA VAL A 98 9.81 -2.92 6.91
C VAL A 98 9.04 -3.73 7.96
N PHE A 99 8.32 -4.79 7.53
CA PHE A 99 7.61 -5.70 8.43
C PHE A 99 8.50 -6.78 9.08
N GLY A 100 9.65 -7.12 8.48
CA GLY A 100 10.58 -8.12 9.03
C GLY A 100 11.42 -7.61 10.19
N GLN A 101 11.77 -6.31 10.17
CA GLN A 101 12.64 -5.71 11.19
C GLN A 101 12.03 -5.66 12.60
N TYR A 102 10.71 -5.80 12.73
CA TYR A 102 10.06 -5.86 14.04
C TYR A 102 10.28 -7.19 14.78
N PHE A 103 10.60 -8.27 14.06
CA PHE A 103 10.71 -9.62 14.65
C PHE A 103 12.15 -10.12 14.80
N ASP A 104 13.15 -9.42 14.22
CA ASP A 104 14.56 -9.83 14.31
C ASP A 104 15.08 -9.84 15.77
N ASN A 105 14.51 -9.02 16.65
CA ASN A 105 14.89 -8.97 18.07
C ASN A 105 14.32 -10.12 18.93
N ILE A 106 13.45 -10.98 18.39
CA ILE A 106 12.89 -12.14 19.11
C ILE A 106 13.70 -13.42 18.84
N ARG A 107 14.55 -13.42 17.80
CA ARG A 107 15.24 -14.64 17.32
C ARG A 107 16.61 -14.90 17.97
N GLY A 108 16.90 -14.29 19.11
CA GLY A 108 18.23 -14.33 19.72
C GLY A 108 18.25 -14.55 21.23
N SER A 109 17.95 -15.78 21.69
CA SER A 109 18.72 -16.47 22.73
C SER A 109 18.12 -17.86 23.01
N GLU A 110 18.25 -18.80 22.08
CA GLU A 110 18.14 -20.22 22.44
C GLU A 110 19.49 -20.63 23.02
N THR A 111 19.58 -20.60 24.35
CA THR A 111 20.67 -21.20 25.12
C THR A 111 20.70 -22.69 24.81
N ALA A 112 21.75 -23.16 24.15
CA ALA A 112 21.98 -24.58 23.92
C ALA A 112 22.07 -25.33 25.27
N PRO A 113 21.42 -26.50 25.42
CA PRO A 113 21.60 -27.32 26.62
C PRO A 113 22.98 -27.99 26.62
N PRO A 114 23.56 -28.28 27.80
CA PRO A 114 24.86 -28.95 27.89
C PRO A 114 24.75 -30.39 27.41
N LYS A 115 25.79 -30.86 26.72
CA LYS A 115 25.93 -32.26 26.29
C LYS A 115 26.64 -33.02 27.41
N ASP A 116 26.00 -34.08 27.91
CA ASP A 116 26.64 -35.16 28.66
C ASP A 116 27.44 -36.08 27.71
#